data_AF-A0A368EVH5-F1
#
_entry.id   AF-A0A368EVH5-F1
#
_cell.length_a   1.000
_cell.length_b   1.000
_cell.length_c   1.000
_cell.angle_alpha   90.00
_cell.angle_beta   90.00
_cell.angle_gamma   90.00
#
_symmetry.space_group_name_H-M   'P 1'
#
loop_
_entity.id
_entity.type
_entity.pdbx_description
1 polymer ?
#
loop_
_entity_poly.entity_id
_entity_poly.type
_entity_poly.pdbx_seq_one_letter_code
_entity_poly.pdbx_strand_id
1 'polypeptide(L)'
;MIDAGVQLGGINAMTMDYGVDLEGRTMGDVAISAITGVRDQLVDMLRDTDEPLTSAAAWARIGATPMIGQNDVVDEVFTMDDAAQLNQFALDVGLGRVSMWSANRDRSCGDNYADVRIVSNYCSGVDQGQESFAVTLGDGLTDTGTAGSHTPVPLPSASATDDPATSPYPIWNPDTRYLAGSKIVWHGMVYEAKWWTRGDVPDDPMVSGAESPWDLVGPVLPGETPYVVPTLPPGSYPDWSGDTVYHEGDRVLYDGVPFEAKWWTQGDSPAAASDDPDGSPWIPLTAAQIEQIAGSG
;
A
#
# COMPACT_ATOMS: atom_id res chain seq x y z
N MET A 1 21.74 30.72 17.65
CA MET A 1 22.50 29.44 17.63
C MET A 1 23.98 29.75 17.44
N ILE A 2 24.38 30.32 16.29
CA ILE A 2 25.78 30.70 16.03
C ILE A 2 26.24 31.81 16.98
N ASP A 3 25.45 32.89 17.14
CA ASP A 3 25.73 33.95 18.13
C ASP A 3 25.78 33.47 19.59
N ALA A 4 25.25 32.26 19.85
CA ALA A 4 25.27 31.62 21.16
C ALA A 4 26.46 30.65 21.33
N GLY A 5 27.39 30.60 20.37
CA GLY A 5 28.61 29.77 20.43
C GLY A 5 28.40 28.28 20.09
N VAL A 6 27.26 27.91 19.51
CA VAL A 6 27.01 26.52 19.08
C VAL A 6 27.83 26.19 17.84
N GLN A 7 28.63 25.14 17.90
CA GLN A 7 29.38 24.62 16.75
C GLN A 7 28.45 23.85 15.81
N LEU A 8 28.39 24.27 14.54
CA LEU A 8 27.67 23.56 13.48
C LEU A 8 28.53 22.44 12.92
N GLY A 9 28.22 21.19 13.29
CA GLY A 9 28.88 20.00 12.74
C GLY A 9 28.49 19.70 11.29
N GLY A 10 27.34 20.19 10.83
CA GLY A 10 26.85 20.06 9.46
C GLY A 10 25.36 20.40 9.36
N ILE A 11 24.86 20.53 8.14
CA ILE A 11 23.44 20.75 7.83
C ILE A 11 22.98 19.61 6.94
N ASN A 12 21.97 18.86 7.37
CA ASN A 12 21.42 17.76 6.60
C ASN A 12 20.00 18.11 6.15
N ALA A 13 19.83 18.44 4.88
CA ALA A 13 18.53 18.82 4.33
C ALA A 13 17.79 17.57 3.85
N MET A 14 16.54 17.44 4.28
CA MET A 14 15.59 16.48 3.70
C MET A 14 15.09 17.07 2.39
N THR A 15 15.61 16.56 1.27
CA THR A 15 15.30 17.01 -0.09
C THR A 15 14.13 16.19 -0.64
N MET A 16 12.98 16.31 0.02
CA MET A 16 11.77 15.51 -0.19
C MET A 16 10.53 16.35 0.17
N ASP A 17 9.35 15.87 -0.25
CA ASP A 17 8.02 16.40 0.10
C ASP A 17 7.88 17.92 -0.08
N TYR A 18 8.21 18.41 -1.28
CA TYR A 18 8.20 19.84 -1.55
C TYR A 18 6.78 20.43 -1.54
N GLY A 19 5.78 19.65 -1.98
CA GLY A 19 4.37 20.04 -1.98
C GLY A 19 4.08 21.24 -2.90
N VAL A 20 4.89 21.41 -3.93
CA VAL A 20 4.78 22.49 -4.92
C VAL A 20 4.79 21.92 -6.34
N ASP A 21 4.32 22.70 -7.30
CA ASP A 21 4.49 22.38 -8.72
C ASP A 21 5.99 22.38 -9.07
N LEU A 22 6.49 21.25 -9.56
CA LEU A 22 7.90 21.09 -9.93
C LEU A 22 8.22 21.73 -11.29
N GLU A 23 7.22 22.28 -11.99
CA GLU A 23 7.36 22.95 -13.29
C GLU A 23 8.02 22.05 -14.36
N GLY A 24 7.73 20.74 -14.28
CA GLY A 24 8.28 19.73 -15.19
C GLY A 24 9.72 19.29 -14.89
N ARG A 25 10.31 19.75 -13.77
CA ARG A 25 11.63 19.30 -13.30
C ARG A 25 11.54 17.95 -12.61
N THR A 26 12.62 17.17 -12.65
CA THR A 26 12.70 15.90 -11.92
C THR A 26 12.93 16.13 -10.44
N MET A 27 12.71 15.09 -9.63
CA MET A 27 12.99 15.16 -8.20
C MET A 27 14.48 15.33 -7.91
N GLY A 28 15.37 14.78 -8.75
CA GLY A 28 16.81 15.00 -8.68
C GLY A 28 17.19 16.46 -8.94
N ASP A 29 16.61 17.08 -9.98
CA ASP A 29 16.84 18.50 -10.27
C ASP A 29 16.40 19.38 -9.10
N VAL A 30 15.23 19.11 -8.52
CA VAL A 30 14.68 19.90 -7.42
C VAL A 30 15.50 19.68 -6.14
N ALA A 31 15.96 18.46 -5.87
CA ALA A 31 16.87 18.17 -4.76
C ALA A 31 18.21 18.93 -4.89
N ILE A 32 18.80 18.93 -6.09
CA ILE A 32 20.05 19.67 -6.37
C ILE A 32 19.84 21.18 -6.18
N SER A 33 18.70 21.72 -6.62
CA SER A 33 18.36 23.13 -6.42
C SER A 33 18.14 23.47 -4.95
N ALA A 34 17.42 22.63 -4.21
CA ALA A 34 17.17 22.82 -2.79
C ALA A 34 18.49 22.83 -2.00
N ILE A 35 19.36 21.85 -2.23
CA ILE A 35 20.64 21.77 -1.54
C ILE A 35 21.62 22.88 -1.94
N THR A 36 21.53 23.38 -3.18
CA THR A 36 22.26 24.59 -3.62
C THR A 36 21.79 25.84 -2.90
N GLY A 37 20.48 26.01 -2.73
CA GLY A 37 19.92 27.10 -1.93
C GLY A 37 20.37 27.04 -0.47
N VAL A 38 20.45 25.84 0.14
CA VAL A 38 21.00 25.65 1.49
C VAL A 38 22.48 26.07 1.54
N ARG A 39 23.27 25.73 0.51
CA ARG A 39 24.68 26.16 0.42
C ARG A 39 24.82 27.67 0.34
N ASP A 40 24.02 28.33 -0.48
CA ASP A 40 24.04 29.79 -0.60
C ASP A 40 23.66 30.46 0.73
N GLN A 41 22.60 29.98 1.40
CA GLN A 41 22.20 30.46 2.72
C GLN A 41 23.30 30.28 3.77
N LEU A 42 24.00 29.15 3.75
CA LEU A 42 25.10 28.88 4.69
C LEU A 42 26.29 29.83 4.46
N VAL A 43 26.68 30.03 3.20
CA VAL A 43 27.78 30.95 2.84
C VAL A 43 27.42 32.38 3.22
N ASP A 44 26.20 32.82 2.91
CA ASP A 44 25.73 34.17 3.22
C ASP A 44 25.64 34.41 4.73
N MET A 45 25.15 33.43 5.50
CA MET A 45 25.05 33.52 6.96
C MET A 45 26.43 33.68 7.64
N LEU A 46 27.46 33.02 7.12
CA LEU A 46 28.80 33.01 7.73
C LEU A 46 29.75 34.06 7.16
N ARG A 47 29.36 34.77 6.10
CA ARG A 47 30.22 35.70 5.37
C ARG A 47 30.86 36.78 6.26
N ASP A 48 30.10 37.31 7.20
CA ASP A 48 30.50 38.44 8.06
C ASP A 48 30.90 37.98 9.48
N THR A 49 31.14 36.67 9.66
CA THR A 49 31.61 36.06 10.92
C THR A 49 33.13 35.87 10.93
N ASP A 50 33.71 35.48 12.07
CA ASP A 50 35.13 35.14 12.17
C ASP A 50 35.51 33.81 11.46
N GLU A 51 34.51 33.05 10.97
CA GLU A 51 34.68 31.77 10.25
C GLU A 51 33.91 31.74 8.90
N PRO A 52 34.25 32.62 7.93
CA PRO A 52 33.59 32.59 6.63
C PRO A 52 33.91 31.30 5.88
N LEU A 53 32.92 30.74 5.17
CA LEU A 53 33.08 29.52 4.38
C LEU A 53 33.30 29.83 2.91
N THR A 54 34.25 29.13 2.29
CA THR A 54 34.28 29.01 0.83
C THR A 54 33.14 28.10 0.36
N SER A 55 32.76 28.19 -0.91
CA SER A 55 31.73 27.32 -1.48
C SER A 55 32.05 25.82 -1.29
N ALA A 56 33.30 25.41 -1.55
CA ALA A 56 33.73 24.03 -1.32
C ALA A 56 33.68 23.61 0.16
N ALA A 57 34.06 24.49 1.08
CA ALA A 57 33.97 24.21 2.51
C ALA A 57 32.52 24.14 3.01
N ALA A 58 31.61 24.90 2.40
CA ALA A 58 30.18 24.82 2.68
C ALA A 58 29.61 23.48 2.21
N TRP A 59 29.95 23.02 0.99
CA TRP A 59 29.52 21.71 0.48
C TRP A 59 29.95 20.55 1.37
N ALA A 60 31.18 20.57 1.87
CA ALA A 60 31.68 19.56 2.80
C ALA A 60 30.94 19.52 4.15
N ARG A 61 30.16 20.56 4.49
CA ARG A 61 29.33 20.63 5.72
C ARG A 61 27.85 20.34 5.46
N ILE A 62 27.48 20.10 4.21
CA ILE A 62 26.09 19.91 3.82
C ILE A 62 25.84 18.45 3.45
N GLY A 63 24.67 17.94 3.84
CA GLY A 63 24.18 16.63 3.49
C GLY A 63 22.82 16.70 2.81
N ALA A 64 22.61 15.83 1.82
CA ALA A 64 21.31 15.63 1.19
C ALA A 64 20.68 14.30 1.63
N THR A 65 19.40 14.35 1.96
CA THR A 65 18.57 13.17 2.27
C THR A 65 17.32 13.22 1.40
N PRO A 66 17.29 12.64 0.19
CA PRO A 66 16.05 12.36 -0.51
C PRO A 66 15.23 11.28 0.20
N MET A 67 13.93 11.28 -0.06
CA MET A 67 13.06 10.12 0.13
C MET A 67 13.06 9.35 -1.18
N ILE A 68 13.33 8.05 -1.12
CA ILE A 68 13.53 7.24 -2.34
C ILE A 68 12.19 6.77 -2.89
N GLY A 69 12.04 6.73 -4.22
CA GLY A 69 10.78 6.37 -4.86
C GLY A 69 9.63 7.31 -4.54
N GLN A 70 8.44 6.78 -4.32
CA GLN A 70 7.22 7.52 -3.99
C GLN A 70 7.39 8.30 -2.69
N ASN A 71 7.22 9.62 -2.75
CA ASN A 71 7.15 10.51 -1.59
C ASN A 71 5.72 10.59 -1.03
N ASP A 72 5.52 11.34 0.06
CA ASP A 72 4.19 11.57 0.64
C ASP A 72 3.27 12.38 -0.29
N VAL A 73 3.86 13.16 -1.20
CA VAL A 73 3.16 13.87 -2.28
C VAL A 73 3.09 12.96 -3.51
N VAL A 74 1.87 12.64 -3.95
CA VAL A 74 1.60 11.66 -5.03
C VAL A 74 2.41 11.90 -6.30
N ASP A 75 2.58 13.16 -6.71
CA ASP A 75 3.28 13.51 -7.96
C ASP A 75 4.81 13.62 -7.79
N GLU A 76 5.34 13.41 -6.58
CA GLU A 76 6.76 13.45 -6.28
C GLU A 76 7.32 12.02 -6.19
N VAL A 77 8.07 11.61 -7.21
CA VAL A 77 8.72 10.29 -7.25
C VAL A 77 10.21 10.47 -7.51
N PHE A 78 11.04 10.13 -6.53
CA PHE A 78 12.50 10.14 -6.67
C PHE A 78 12.98 8.83 -7.29
N THR A 79 13.34 8.88 -8.57
CA THR A 79 13.67 7.69 -9.37
C THR A 79 15.12 7.22 -9.18
N MET A 80 15.45 6.05 -9.74
CA MET A 80 16.85 5.57 -9.80
C MET A 80 17.74 6.52 -10.62
N ASP A 81 17.20 7.17 -11.65
CA ASP A 81 17.92 8.17 -12.45
C ASP A 81 18.21 9.43 -11.61
N ASP A 82 17.26 9.88 -10.79
CA ASP A 82 17.45 10.99 -9.85
C ASP A 82 18.52 10.64 -8.80
N ALA A 83 18.55 9.38 -8.34
CA ALA A 83 19.57 8.88 -7.41
C ALA A 83 20.97 8.94 -8.03
N ALA A 84 21.11 8.48 -9.27
CA ALA A 84 22.37 8.57 -10.01
C ALA A 84 22.79 10.03 -10.24
N GLN A 85 21.83 10.91 -10.59
CA GLN A 85 22.08 12.33 -10.77
C GLN A 85 22.58 13.00 -9.48
N LEU A 86 21.91 12.74 -8.35
CA LEU A 86 22.29 13.31 -7.06
C LEU A 86 23.65 12.78 -6.58
N ASN A 87 23.96 11.50 -6.83
CA ASN A 87 25.27 10.93 -6.55
C ASN A 87 26.39 11.65 -7.34
N GLN A 88 26.22 11.81 -8.66
CA GLN A 88 27.20 12.51 -9.49
C GLN A 88 27.40 13.96 -9.03
N PHE A 89 26.31 14.67 -8.73
CA PHE A 89 26.39 16.00 -8.16
C PHE A 89 27.17 16.03 -6.84
N ALA A 90 26.91 15.07 -5.95
CA ALA A 90 27.61 14.96 -4.67
C ALA A 90 29.13 14.78 -4.84
N LEU A 91 29.55 13.96 -5.81
CA LEU A 91 30.96 13.76 -6.17
C LEU A 91 31.59 15.04 -6.73
N ASP A 92 30.90 15.72 -7.64
CA ASP A 92 31.40 16.92 -8.32
C ASP A 92 31.65 18.08 -7.35
N VAL A 93 30.77 18.26 -6.36
CA VAL A 93 30.85 19.39 -5.41
C VAL A 93 31.57 19.04 -4.11
N GLY A 94 31.87 17.76 -3.87
CA GLY A 94 32.43 17.29 -2.61
C GLY A 94 31.43 17.42 -1.46
N LEU A 95 30.20 16.96 -1.67
CA LEU A 95 29.13 17.02 -0.66
C LEU A 95 29.52 16.21 0.58
N GLY A 96 29.31 16.77 1.77
CA GLY A 96 29.74 16.17 3.03
C GLY A 96 29.00 14.88 3.38
N ARG A 97 27.75 14.71 2.92
CA ARG A 97 26.95 13.51 3.20
C ARG A 97 25.87 13.28 2.14
N VAL A 98 25.66 12.02 1.80
CA VAL A 98 24.42 11.55 1.16
C VAL A 98 23.78 10.51 2.09
N SER A 99 22.47 10.58 2.23
CA SER A 99 21.67 9.64 3.02
C SER A 99 20.30 9.51 2.36
N MET A 100 19.42 8.65 2.87
CA MET A 100 18.11 8.47 2.25
C MET A 100 17.04 8.07 3.26
N TRP A 101 15.79 8.39 2.95
CA TRP A 101 14.61 7.84 3.60
C TRP A 101 13.94 6.78 2.70
N SER A 102 14.10 5.48 2.97
CA SER A 102 14.89 4.87 4.05
C SER A 102 15.38 3.49 3.65
N ALA A 103 16.29 2.91 4.44
CA ALA A 103 16.87 1.59 4.15
C ALA A 103 15.83 0.47 4.01
N ASN A 104 14.77 0.48 4.83
CA ASN A 104 13.67 -0.48 4.75
C ASN A 104 12.78 -0.30 3.51
N ARG A 105 12.85 0.84 2.82
CA ARG A 105 12.10 1.11 1.58
C ARG A 105 12.91 0.76 0.33
N ASP A 106 14.19 0.43 0.46
CA ASP A 106 15.11 0.28 -0.67
C ASP A 106 14.96 -1.07 -1.39
N ARG A 107 13.79 -1.25 -2.00
CA ARG A 107 13.41 -2.38 -2.85
C ARG A 107 12.12 -2.09 -3.62
N SER A 108 11.96 -2.78 -4.76
CA SER A 108 10.67 -2.84 -5.47
C SER A 108 9.56 -3.39 -4.57
N CYS A 109 8.34 -2.88 -4.75
CA CYS A 109 7.15 -3.42 -4.09
C CYS A 109 6.78 -4.78 -4.67
N GLY A 110 6.13 -5.64 -3.88
CA GLY A 110 5.57 -6.89 -4.36
C GLY A 110 4.44 -6.69 -5.38
N ASP A 111 4.23 -7.67 -6.26
CA ASP A 111 3.28 -7.59 -7.38
C ASP A 111 1.83 -7.30 -6.96
N ASN A 112 1.46 -7.63 -5.71
CA ASN A 112 0.14 -7.39 -5.16
C ASN A 112 -0.07 -5.96 -4.60
N TYR A 113 1.00 -5.16 -4.54
CA TYR A 113 0.93 -3.75 -4.16
C TYR A 113 0.50 -2.92 -5.38
N ALA A 114 -0.81 -2.90 -5.61
CA ALA A 114 -1.39 -2.47 -6.88
C ALA A 114 -1.26 -0.96 -7.15
N ASP A 115 -1.27 -0.13 -6.11
CA ASP A 115 -1.15 1.32 -6.24
C ASP A 115 0.16 1.83 -5.60
N VAL A 116 1.22 1.84 -6.41
CA VAL A 116 2.56 2.33 -6.00
C VAL A 116 2.60 3.83 -5.69
N ARG A 117 1.52 4.58 -5.99
CA ARG A 117 1.39 5.98 -5.61
C ARG A 117 1.06 6.16 -4.13
N ILE A 118 0.62 5.09 -3.47
CA ILE A 118 0.45 5.06 -2.01
C ILE A 118 1.82 4.79 -1.41
N VAL A 119 2.29 5.72 -0.57
CA VAL A 119 3.57 5.60 0.11
C VAL A 119 3.62 4.35 1.00
N SER A 120 4.69 3.58 0.87
CA SER A 120 4.95 2.39 1.69
C SER A 120 6.17 2.60 2.57
N ASN A 121 6.10 2.15 3.82
CA ASN A 121 7.25 2.09 4.72
C ASN A 121 8.19 0.93 4.41
N TYR A 122 7.85 0.05 3.46
CA TYR A 122 8.59 -1.18 3.24
C TYR A 122 9.12 -1.32 1.82
N CYS A 123 8.60 -0.56 0.86
CA CYS A 123 9.12 -0.53 -0.51
C CYS A 123 9.12 0.90 -1.04
N SER A 124 9.86 1.14 -2.11
CA SER A 124 10.06 2.48 -2.67
C SER A 124 8.89 2.91 -3.54
N GLY A 125 8.10 1.99 -4.08
CA GLY A 125 7.10 2.29 -5.11
C GLY A 125 7.69 2.48 -6.50
N VAL A 126 8.99 2.25 -6.68
CA VAL A 126 9.69 2.27 -7.96
C VAL A 126 10.23 0.87 -8.27
N ASP A 127 10.20 0.47 -9.54
CA ASP A 127 10.88 -0.75 -9.97
C ASP A 127 12.40 -0.52 -10.00
N GLN A 128 13.08 -1.10 -9.03
CA GLN A 128 14.53 -1.03 -8.87
C GLN A 128 15.27 -2.16 -9.60
N GLY A 129 14.56 -3.17 -10.13
CA GLY A 129 15.19 -4.37 -10.68
C GLY A 129 16.14 -5.05 -9.67
N GLN A 130 17.42 -5.15 -10.04
CA GLN A 130 18.49 -5.71 -9.17
C GLN A 130 19.31 -4.62 -8.46
N GLU A 131 19.02 -3.35 -8.71
CA GLU A 131 19.74 -2.21 -8.13
C GLU A 131 19.13 -1.79 -6.79
N SER A 132 19.86 -0.95 -6.04
CA SER A 132 19.37 -0.35 -4.81
C SER A 132 19.76 1.12 -4.72
N PHE A 133 18.89 1.96 -4.20
CA PHE A 133 19.15 3.38 -3.97
C PHE A 133 20.37 3.56 -3.07
N ALA A 134 20.58 2.71 -2.06
CA ALA A 134 21.77 2.76 -1.21
C ALA A 134 23.06 2.61 -2.00
N VAL A 135 23.11 1.64 -2.93
CA VAL A 135 24.29 1.41 -3.78
C VAL A 135 24.47 2.57 -4.75
N THR A 136 23.41 3.01 -5.43
CA THR A 136 23.48 4.10 -6.42
C THR A 136 23.86 5.44 -5.77
N LEU A 137 23.25 5.81 -4.64
CA LEU A 137 23.57 7.05 -3.92
C LEU A 137 24.97 7.01 -3.31
N GLY A 138 25.44 5.83 -2.90
CA GLY A 138 26.74 5.62 -2.27
C GLY A 138 27.91 5.42 -3.24
N ASP A 139 27.67 5.21 -4.54
CA ASP A 139 28.72 4.86 -5.48
C ASP A 139 29.81 5.94 -5.56
N GLY A 140 31.07 5.52 -5.51
CA GLY A 140 32.23 6.43 -5.49
C GLY A 140 32.41 7.30 -4.23
N LEU A 141 31.45 7.32 -3.30
CA LEU A 141 31.60 8.01 -2.01
C LEU A 141 32.48 7.17 -1.07
N THR A 142 33.46 7.81 -0.43
CA THR A 142 34.35 7.15 0.54
C THR A 142 33.96 7.54 1.95
N ASP A 143 33.72 6.55 2.81
CA ASP A 143 33.31 6.79 4.18
C ASP A 143 34.46 7.38 5.01
N THR A 144 34.23 8.55 5.59
CA THR A 144 35.15 9.21 6.54
C THR A 144 34.51 9.44 7.91
N GLY A 145 33.30 8.94 8.17
CA GLY A 145 32.52 9.28 9.37
C GLY A 145 31.73 8.13 9.99
N THR A 146 31.79 8.01 11.32
CA THR A 146 31.13 6.95 12.10
C THR A 146 29.60 7.13 12.08
N ALA A 147 28.85 6.18 11.51
CA ALA A 147 27.38 6.23 11.46
C ALA A 147 26.74 6.18 12.87
N GLY A 148 25.96 7.20 13.21
CA GLY A 148 25.14 7.24 14.42
C GLY A 148 23.90 6.34 14.30
N SER A 149 23.57 5.63 15.38
CA SER A 149 22.39 4.77 15.46
C SER A 149 21.13 5.63 15.71
N HIS A 150 20.09 5.44 14.90
CA HIS A 150 18.79 6.09 15.06
C HIS A 150 17.71 5.03 15.34
N THR A 151 16.80 5.33 16.26
CA THR A 151 15.66 4.47 16.60
C THR A 151 14.46 4.85 15.71
N PRO A 152 13.77 3.89 15.05
CA PRO A 152 12.62 4.20 14.19
C PRO A 152 11.44 4.75 15.00
N VAL A 153 10.77 5.78 14.45
CA VAL A 153 9.45 6.25 14.92
C VAL A 153 8.39 5.71 13.95
N PRO A 154 7.27 5.12 14.42
CA PRO A 154 6.22 4.67 13.52
C PRO A 154 5.45 5.87 12.97
N LEU A 155 5.23 5.90 11.66
CA LEU A 155 4.39 6.88 10.98
C LEU A 155 3.03 6.26 10.58
N PRO A 156 1.95 7.06 10.51
CA PRO A 156 0.62 6.59 10.17
C PRO A 156 0.44 6.45 8.65
N SER A 157 -0.17 5.34 8.22
CA SER A 157 -0.56 5.10 6.82
C SER A 157 -1.82 5.90 6.47
N ALA A 158 -1.78 6.65 5.36
CA ALA A 158 -2.98 7.24 4.75
C ALA A 158 -3.57 6.23 3.75
N SER A 159 -4.67 5.56 4.13
CA SER A 159 -5.40 4.64 3.25
C SER A 159 -6.45 5.37 2.42
N ALA A 160 -6.57 5.01 1.14
CA ALA A 160 -7.80 5.22 0.38
C ALA A 160 -8.97 4.55 1.12
N THR A 161 -10.08 5.25 1.31
CA THR A 161 -11.23 4.73 2.07
C THR A 161 -12.15 3.94 1.14
N ASP A 162 -12.24 2.63 1.33
CA ASP A 162 -13.22 1.77 0.67
C ASP A 162 -14.64 2.03 1.19
N ASP A 163 -15.65 1.96 0.30
CA ASP A 163 -17.07 2.14 0.65
C ASP A 163 -17.87 0.86 0.32
N PRO A 164 -18.47 0.20 1.34
CA PRO A 164 -19.31 -0.97 1.13
C PRO A 164 -20.47 -0.75 0.15
N ALA A 165 -20.94 0.48 -0.06
CA ALA A 165 -22.03 0.76 -0.99
C ALA A 165 -21.62 0.72 -2.46
N THR A 166 -20.32 0.83 -2.75
CA THR A 166 -19.77 0.87 -4.11
C THR A 166 -18.79 -0.27 -4.40
N SER A 167 -18.58 -1.18 -3.44
CA SER A 167 -17.70 -2.34 -3.60
C SER A 167 -18.49 -3.55 -4.12
N PRO A 168 -18.07 -4.21 -5.22
CA PRO A 168 -18.74 -5.40 -5.75
C PRO A 168 -18.65 -6.63 -4.81
N TYR A 169 -17.64 -6.64 -3.94
CA TYR A 169 -17.37 -7.69 -2.96
C TYR A 169 -17.20 -7.09 -1.55
N PRO A 170 -17.29 -7.90 -0.47
CA PRO A 170 -17.08 -7.41 0.89
C PRO A 170 -15.71 -6.75 1.07
N ILE A 171 -15.65 -5.69 1.88
CA ILE A 171 -14.36 -5.09 2.27
C ILE A 171 -13.58 -6.09 3.13
N TRP A 172 -12.27 -6.19 2.89
CA TRP A 172 -11.39 -7.06 3.66
C TRP A 172 -11.43 -6.72 5.15
N ASN A 173 -11.45 -7.76 5.98
CA ASN A 173 -11.47 -7.67 7.42
C ASN A 173 -10.48 -8.69 8.01
N PRO A 174 -9.54 -8.25 8.87
CA PRO A 174 -8.48 -9.11 9.40
C PRO A 174 -8.99 -10.27 10.25
N ASP A 175 -10.19 -10.14 10.84
CA ASP A 175 -10.77 -11.17 11.69
C ASP A 175 -11.58 -12.21 10.91
N THR A 176 -11.87 -11.96 9.64
CA THR A 176 -12.68 -12.84 8.80
C THR A 176 -11.84 -13.97 8.22
N ARG A 177 -12.44 -15.16 8.14
CA ARG A 177 -11.84 -16.32 7.47
C ARG A 177 -12.28 -16.32 6.02
N TYR A 178 -11.34 -16.41 5.09
CA TYR A 178 -11.62 -16.48 3.66
C TYR A 178 -11.22 -17.85 3.14
N LEU A 179 -12.13 -18.52 2.43
CA LEU A 179 -11.85 -19.77 1.73
C LEU A 179 -11.28 -19.48 0.33
N ALA A 180 -10.69 -20.50 -0.31
CA ALA A 180 -10.24 -20.39 -1.69
C ALA A 180 -11.38 -19.89 -2.60
N GLY A 181 -11.08 -18.97 -3.52
CA GLY A 181 -12.03 -18.33 -4.43
C GLY A 181 -12.80 -17.14 -3.84
N SER A 182 -12.69 -16.87 -2.53
CA SER A 182 -13.32 -15.71 -1.90
C SER A 182 -12.77 -14.43 -2.50
N LYS A 183 -13.65 -13.49 -2.87
CA LYS A 183 -13.26 -12.17 -3.37
C LYS A 183 -13.55 -11.09 -2.33
N ILE A 184 -12.63 -10.14 -2.20
CA ILE A 184 -12.76 -8.99 -1.31
C ILE A 184 -12.38 -7.70 -2.03
N VAL A 185 -12.72 -6.57 -1.43
CA VAL A 185 -12.20 -5.25 -1.81
C VAL A 185 -11.26 -4.74 -0.72
N TRP A 186 -10.10 -4.23 -1.13
CA TRP A 186 -9.14 -3.56 -0.26
C TRP A 186 -8.39 -2.47 -1.04
N HIS A 187 -8.40 -1.24 -0.53
CA HIS A 187 -7.79 -0.06 -1.16
C HIS A 187 -8.23 0.14 -2.63
N GLY A 188 -9.51 -0.04 -2.92
CA GLY A 188 -10.10 0.11 -4.25
C GLY A 188 -9.79 -1.03 -5.23
N MET A 189 -9.15 -2.09 -4.76
CA MET A 189 -8.73 -3.24 -5.56
C MET A 189 -9.48 -4.51 -5.13
N VAL A 190 -9.80 -5.35 -6.11
CA VAL A 190 -10.38 -6.67 -5.91
C VAL A 190 -9.27 -7.69 -5.80
N TYR A 191 -9.30 -8.49 -4.72
CA TYR A 191 -8.40 -9.63 -4.52
C TYR A 191 -9.21 -10.92 -4.40
N GLU A 192 -8.63 -12.02 -4.87
CA GLU A 192 -9.17 -13.38 -4.75
C GLU A 192 -8.25 -14.26 -3.90
N ALA A 193 -8.81 -14.94 -2.90
CA ALA A 193 -8.06 -15.86 -2.06
C ALA A 193 -7.71 -17.15 -2.83
N LYS A 194 -6.43 -17.52 -2.86
CA LYS A 194 -5.91 -18.73 -3.53
C LYS A 194 -6.16 -19.99 -2.72
N TRP A 195 -6.17 -19.83 -1.40
CA TRP A 195 -6.42 -20.88 -0.40
C TRP A 195 -6.98 -20.23 0.86
N TRP A 196 -7.25 -21.05 1.88
CA TRP A 196 -7.77 -20.53 3.15
C TRP A 196 -6.80 -19.52 3.80
N THR A 197 -7.30 -18.34 4.18
CA THR A 197 -6.51 -17.28 4.84
C THR A 197 -7.33 -16.53 5.90
N ARG A 198 -6.64 -15.94 6.88
CA ARG A 198 -7.19 -15.04 7.89
C ARG A 198 -6.09 -14.09 8.37
N GLY A 199 -6.36 -12.78 8.34
CA GLY A 199 -5.45 -11.76 8.85
C GLY A 199 -4.29 -11.39 7.92
N ASP A 200 -4.04 -12.15 6.85
CA ASP A 200 -3.06 -11.80 5.82
C ASP A 200 -3.57 -10.59 5.02
N VAL A 201 -2.79 -9.50 5.01
CA VAL A 201 -3.14 -8.24 4.34
C VAL A 201 -3.05 -8.44 2.81
N PRO A 202 -4.08 -8.06 2.02
CA PRO A 202 -4.11 -8.34 0.58
C PRO A 202 -2.97 -7.71 -0.23
N ASP A 203 -2.57 -6.50 0.16
CA ASP A 203 -1.53 -5.71 -0.51
C ASP A 203 -0.24 -5.63 0.31
N ASP A 204 0.13 -6.66 1.09
CA ASP A 204 1.40 -6.63 1.82
C ASP A 204 2.59 -6.43 0.86
N PRO A 205 3.28 -5.27 0.90
CA PRO A 205 4.35 -4.96 -0.04
C PRO A 205 5.59 -5.84 0.14
N MET A 206 5.69 -6.57 1.26
CA MET A 206 6.81 -7.45 1.60
C MET A 206 6.68 -8.86 1.07
N VAL A 207 5.48 -9.25 0.63
CA VAL A 207 5.20 -10.61 0.18
C VAL A 207 5.05 -10.61 -1.34
N SER A 208 5.74 -11.53 -2.01
CA SER A 208 5.57 -11.71 -3.44
C SER A 208 4.16 -12.21 -3.77
N GLY A 209 3.62 -11.89 -4.96
CA GLY A 209 2.29 -12.40 -5.36
C GLY A 209 2.19 -13.93 -5.34
N ALA A 210 3.31 -14.61 -5.58
CA ALA A 210 3.38 -16.07 -5.50
C ALA A 210 3.17 -16.60 -4.06
N GLU A 211 3.74 -15.92 -3.07
CA GLU A 211 3.69 -16.31 -1.65
C GLU A 211 2.46 -15.77 -0.92
N SER A 212 1.87 -14.69 -1.43
CA SER A 212 0.63 -14.12 -0.91
C SER A 212 -0.53 -15.13 -1.06
N PRO A 213 -1.41 -15.24 -0.05
CA PRO A 213 -2.66 -15.99 -0.19
C PRO A 213 -3.67 -15.28 -1.10
N TRP A 214 -3.43 -14.01 -1.45
CA TRP A 214 -4.28 -13.20 -2.30
C TRP A 214 -3.68 -13.06 -3.69
N ASP A 215 -4.49 -13.26 -4.73
CA ASP A 215 -4.19 -12.84 -6.10
C ASP A 215 -4.94 -11.54 -6.40
N LEU A 216 -4.22 -10.53 -6.92
CA LEU A 216 -4.81 -9.29 -7.40
C LEU A 216 -5.62 -9.55 -8.68
N VAL A 217 -6.93 -9.25 -8.65
CA VAL A 217 -7.82 -9.39 -9.81
C VAL A 217 -7.84 -8.12 -10.65
N GLY A 218 -7.90 -6.95 -10.00
CA GLY A 218 -7.94 -5.64 -10.66
C GLY A 218 -8.70 -4.59 -9.85
N PRO A 219 -8.83 -3.35 -10.37
CA PRO A 219 -9.53 -2.28 -9.67
C PRO A 219 -11.05 -2.50 -9.63
N VAL A 220 -11.71 -1.97 -8.60
CA VAL A 220 -13.16 -1.77 -8.61
C VAL A 220 -13.51 -0.74 -9.68
N LEU A 221 -14.42 -1.09 -10.59
CA LEU A 221 -14.79 -0.23 -11.71
C LEU A 221 -15.91 0.75 -11.35
N PRO A 222 -15.93 1.96 -11.94
CA PRO A 222 -17.01 2.92 -11.72
C PRO A 222 -18.38 2.34 -12.08
N GLY A 223 -19.31 2.38 -11.12
CA GLY A 223 -20.67 1.87 -11.29
C GLY A 223 -20.88 0.42 -10.87
N GLU A 224 -19.82 -0.26 -10.40
CA GLU A 224 -19.98 -1.53 -9.70
C GLU A 224 -20.69 -1.29 -8.35
N THR A 225 -21.56 -2.23 -8.00
CA THR A 225 -22.33 -2.21 -6.75
C THR A 225 -22.23 -3.59 -6.11
N PRO A 226 -22.39 -3.71 -4.78
CA PRO A 226 -22.45 -5.00 -4.11
C PRO A 226 -23.41 -5.95 -4.80
N TYR A 227 -22.98 -7.19 -5.00
CA TYR A 227 -23.89 -8.23 -5.48
C TYR A 227 -25.01 -8.43 -4.46
N VAL A 228 -26.23 -8.04 -4.82
CA VAL A 228 -27.41 -8.28 -4.00
C VAL A 228 -27.88 -9.70 -4.27
N VAL A 229 -27.81 -10.56 -3.25
CA VAL A 229 -28.36 -11.91 -3.35
C VAL A 229 -29.85 -11.80 -3.66
N PRO A 230 -30.34 -12.34 -4.79
CA PRO A 230 -31.75 -12.28 -5.12
C PRO A 230 -32.60 -12.97 -4.05
N THR A 231 -33.77 -12.41 -3.75
CA THR A 231 -34.71 -12.96 -2.77
C THR A 231 -36.00 -13.40 -3.44
N LEU A 232 -36.73 -14.32 -2.81
CA LEU A 232 -38.08 -14.71 -3.22
C LEU A 232 -39.13 -14.11 -2.26
N PRO A 233 -40.35 -13.82 -2.75
CA PRO A 233 -41.43 -13.38 -1.88
C PRO A 233 -41.73 -14.40 -0.76
N PRO A 234 -42.16 -13.95 0.44
CA PRO A 234 -42.59 -14.84 1.51
C PRO A 234 -43.64 -15.85 1.03
N GLY A 235 -43.46 -17.12 1.40
CA GLY A 235 -44.33 -18.22 0.98
C GLY A 235 -43.93 -18.89 -0.35
N SER A 236 -42.85 -18.45 -1.00
CA SER A 236 -42.31 -19.13 -2.20
C SER A 236 -41.70 -20.50 -1.86
N TYR A 237 -41.09 -20.63 -0.69
CA TYR A 237 -40.75 -21.90 -0.04
C TYR A 237 -41.08 -21.80 1.46
N PRO A 238 -41.19 -22.93 2.19
CA PRO A 238 -41.31 -22.92 3.64
C PRO A 238 -40.13 -22.18 4.29
N ASP A 239 -40.39 -21.40 5.34
CA ASP A 239 -39.31 -20.80 6.11
C ASP A 239 -38.49 -21.90 6.81
N TRP A 240 -37.17 -21.72 6.87
CA TRP A 240 -36.28 -22.65 7.57
C TRP A 240 -36.63 -22.72 9.07
N SER A 241 -36.58 -23.93 9.62
CA SER A 241 -36.81 -24.22 11.02
C SER A 241 -35.79 -25.24 11.53
N GLY A 242 -35.10 -24.91 12.62
CA GLY A 242 -34.11 -25.80 13.23
C GLY A 242 -34.67 -27.10 13.80
N ASP A 243 -35.99 -27.17 14.03
CA ASP A 243 -36.65 -28.38 14.54
C ASP A 243 -37.05 -29.36 13.42
N THR A 244 -37.03 -28.91 12.17
CA THR A 244 -37.46 -29.69 11.02
C THR A 244 -36.32 -30.52 10.46
N VAL A 245 -36.62 -31.76 10.05
CA VAL A 245 -35.70 -32.62 9.30
C VAL A 245 -35.85 -32.31 7.82
N TYR A 246 -34.72 -32.07 7.15
CA TYR A 246 -34.64 -31.84 5.71
C TYR A 246 -33.85 -32.94 5.04
N HIS A 247 -34.26 -33.31 3.83
CA HIS A 247 -33.60 -34.27 2.94
C HIS A 247 -33.00 -33.57 1.72
N GLU A 248 -32.12 -34.27 1.00
CA GLU A 248 -31.54 -33.77 -0.25
C GLU A 248 -32.63 -33.25 -1.22
N GLY A 249 -32.43 -32.04 -1.74
CA GLY A 249 -33.35 -31.36 -2.65
C GLY A 249 -34.46 -30.55 -1.97
N ASP A 250 -34.63 -30.65 -0.64
CA ASP A 250 -35.60 -29.83 0.07
C ASP A 250 -35.21 -28.35 0.02
N ARG A 251 -36.20 -27.48 -0.18
CA ARG A 251 -35.99 -26.03 -0.32
C ARG A 251 -36.64 -25.24 0.81
N VAL A 252 -35.91 -24.25 1.31
CA VAL A 252 -36.35 -23.35 2.37
C VAL A 252 -36.05 -21.90 2.04
N LEU A 253 -36.79 -20.98 2.64
CA LEU A 253 -36.40 -19.58 2.74
C LEU A 253 -35.68 -19.33 4.06
N TYR A 254 -34.55 -18.63 3.99
CA TYR A 254 -33.85 -18.08 5.14
C TYR A 254 -33.56 -16.61 4.86
N ASP A 255 -34.17 -15.71 5.64
CA ASP A 255 -34.15 -14.25 5.40
C ASP A 255 -34.51 -13.84 3.95
N GLY A 256 -35.45 -14.58 3.34
CA GLY A 256 -35.91 -14.35 1.96
C GLY A 256 -35.01 -14.93 0.87
N VAL A 257 -33.84 -15.49 1.22
CA VAL A 257 -32.96 -16.18 0.30
C VAL A 257 -33.32 -17.67 0.25
N PRO A 258 -33.55 -18.25 -0.95
CA PRO A 258 -33.85 -19.66 -1.08
C PRO A 258 -32.60 -20.52 -1.04
N PHE A 259 -32.64 -21.58 -0.22
CA PHE A 259 -31.61 -22.61 -0.10
C PHE A 259 -32.16 -23.97 -0.45
N GLU A 260 -31.30 -24.85 -0.98
CA GLU A 260 -31.56 -26.26 -1.21
C GLU A 260 -30.66 -27.10 -0.30
N ALA A 261 -31.22 -28.13 0.34
CA ALA A 261 -30.46 -29.07 1.13
C ALA A 261 -29.65 -30.01 0.21
N LYS A 262 -28.34 -30.09 0.42
CA LYS A 262 -27.42 -30.98 -0.30
C LYS A 262 -27.54 -32.43 0.17
N TRP A 263 -27.95 -32.64 1.41
CA TRP A 263 -28.13 -33.95 2.04
C TRP A 263 -29.01 -33.82 3.29
N TRP A 264 -29.21 -34.93 4.02
CA TRP A 264 -29.98 -34.96 5.26
C TRP A 264 -29.42 -34.00 6.32
N THR A 265 -30.27 -33.14 6.90
CA THR A 265 -29.87 -32.22 7.98
C THR A 265 -31.05 -31.93 8.92
N GLN A 266 -30.72 -31.59 10.18
CA GLN A 266 -31.65 -31.05 11.16
C GLN A 266 -30.89 -30.08 12.07
N GLY A 267 -31.42 -28.87 12.23
CA GLY A 267 -30.83 -27.86 13.11
C GLY A 267 -29.67 -27.03 12.53
N ASP A 268 -29.04 -27.46 11.43
CA ASP A 268 -27.98 -26.68 10.77
C ASP A 268 -28.59 -25.46 10.05
N SER A 269 -28.09 -24.26 10.36
CA SER A 269 -28.59 -23.01 9.79
C SER A 269 -28.07 -22.78 8.36
N PRO A 270 -28.92 -22.35 7.41
CA PRO A 270 -28.49 -21.95 6.06
C PRO A 270 -27.45 -20.82 6.05
N ALA A 271 -27.40 -19.98 7.09
CA ALA A 271 -26.38 -18.95 7.23
C ALA A 271 -24.94 -19.49 7.16
N ALA A 272 -24.71 -20.73 7.60
CA ALA A 272 -23.39 -21.36 7.57
C ALA A 272 -22.88 -21.59 6.13
N ALA A 273 -23.75 -21.59 5.11
CA ALA A 273 -23.36 -21.75 3.72
C ALA A 273 -22.51 -20.58 3.18
N SER A 274 -22.59 -19.40 3.81
CA SER A 274 -21.73 -18.27 3.47
C SER A 274 -20.30 -18.42 3.99
N ASP A 275 -20.14 -19.10 5.14
CA ASP A 275 -18.84 -19.28 5.79
C ASP A 275 -18.13 -20.57 5.37
N ASP A 276 -18.90 -21.64 5.10
CA ASP A 276 -18.41 -22.95 4.68
C ASP A 276 -19.36 -23.58 3.64
N PRO A 277 -19.27 -23.17 2.35
CA PRO A 277 -20.16 -23.66 1.30
C PRO A 277 -20.07 -25.19 1.08
N ASP A 278 -18.88 -25.75 1.30
CA ASP A 278 -18.60 -27.16 1.07
C ASP A 278 -19.08 -28.03 2.23
N GLY A 279 -18.84 -27.61 3.48
CA GLY A 279 -19.27 -28.31 4.70
C GLY A 279 -20.71 -28.03 5.11
N SER A 280 -21.30 -26.92 4.67
CA SER A 280 -22.72 -26.63 4.92
C SER A 280 -23.62 -27.64 4.20
N PRO A 281 -24.69 -28.12 4.87
CA PRO A 281 -25.72 -28.93 4.22
C PRO A 281 -26.61 -28.10 3.30
N TRP A 282 -26.49 -26.76 3.29
CA TRP A 282 -27.31 -25.86 2.48
C TRP A 282 -26.50 -25.23 1.35
N ILE A 283 -27.09 -25.16 0.16
CA ILE A 283 -26.58 -24.38 -0.97
C ILE A 283 -27.61 -23.31 -1.38
N PRO A 284 -27.24 -22.03 -1.53
CA PRO A 284 -28.17 -21.02 -2.03
C PRO A 284 -28.52 -21.32 -3.51
N LEU A 285 -29.79 -21.10 -3.89
CA LEU A 285 -30.15 -21.14 -5.31
C LEU A 285 -29.45 -19.99 -6.04
N THR A 286 -29.08 -20.24 -7.29
CA THR A 286 -28.47 -19.24 -8.17
C THR A 286 -29.47 -18.15 -8.55
N ALA A 287 -28.96 -16.94 -8.88
CA ALA A 287 -29.81 -15.84 -9.37
C ALA A 287 -30.73 -16.26 -10.53
N ALA A 288 -30.21 -17.02 -11.50
CA ALA A 288 -30.99 -17.49 -12.63
C ALA A 288 -32.13 -18.45 -12.21
N GLN A 289 -31.89 -19.33 -11.23
CA GLN A 289 -32.94 -20.18 -10.68
C GLN A 289 -34.01 -19.35 -9.96
N ILE A 290 -33.59 -18.33 -9.20
CA ILE A 290 -34.49 -17.44 -8.46
C ILE A 290 -35.36 -16.62 -9.42
N GLU A 291 -34.78 -16.04 -10.47
CA GLU A 291 -35.52 -15.30 -11.51
C GLU A 291 -36.53 -16.19 -12.24
N GLN A 292 -36.14 -17.44 -12.56
CA GLN A 292 -37.05 -18.39 -13.19
C GLN A 292 -38.25 -18.72 -12.28
N ILE A 293 -38.02 -18.88 -10.97
CA ILE A 293 -39.09 -19.13 -9.99
C ILE A 293 -39.98 -17.89 -9.85
N ALA A 294 -39.39 -16.69 -9.71
CA ALA A 294 -40.11 -15.44 -9.55
C ALA A 294 -40.96 -15.05 -10.79
N GLY A 295 -40.51 -15.41 -11.99
CA GLY A 295 -41.24 -15.16 -13.25
C GLY A 295 -42.32 -16.19 -13.60
N SER A 296 -42.44 -17.28 -12.84
CA SER A 296 -43.40 -18.37 -13.08
C SER A 296 -44.69 -18.26 -12.26
N GLY A 297 -44.85 -17.17 -11.49
CA GLY A 297 -45.99 -16.91 -10.59
C GLY A 297 -46.99 -15.89 -11.10
#